data_AF-A0A4V4HS47-F1
#
_entry.id   AF-A0A4V4HS47-F1
#
_cell.length_a   1.000
_cell.length_b   1.000
_cell.length_c   1.000
_cell.angle_alpha   90.00
_cell.angle_beta   90.00
_cell.angle_gamma   90.00
#
_symmetry.space_group_name_H-M   'P 1'
#
loop_
_entity.id
_entity.type
_entity.pdbx_description
1 polymer ?
#
loop_
_entity_poly.entity_id
_entity_poly.type
_entity_poly.pdbx_seq_one_letter_code
_entity_poly.pdbx_strand_id
1 'polypeptide(L)'
;MRTTLLTLIVLFGFIAGGCGSVEEEPPDLFAEYAESADVVNDPFPTDSCCRDRQAQLASIGGPDAVLSSLLGYRRCGREEPPFCELKSSQGQAARDFAGDNAAVYERGILVKDRDGVLEVMTLYVVENNEGERLLIDWLGETYDSGLADFQANNGYLREGDWILTVKEPTELSDEAEIVTVPGKTTATWIRWAIGIGIAAAVAAIAVIVVVRIRYFRSMRRPEEPS
;
A
#
# COMPACT_ATOMS: atom_id res chain seq x y z
N MET A 1 -49.02 31.31 -29.42
CA MET A 1 -49.31 29.94 -28.95
C MET A 1 -48.03 29.14 -28.97
N ARG A 2 -47.68 28.53 -27.82
CA ARG A 2 -46.92 27.28 -27.67
C ARG A 2 -45.63 27.13 -28.48
N THR A 3 -44.48 27.35 -27.82
CA THR A 3 -43.44 26.31 -27.65
C THR A 3 -42.46 26.76 -26.56
N THR A 4 -42.97 26.81 -25.33
CA THR A 4 -42.21 26.29 -24.18
C THR A 4 -41.94 24.81 -24.48
N LEU A 5 -40.70 24.40 -24.72
CA LEU A 5 -40.26 23.01 -24.51
C LEU A 5 -38.73 22.91 -24.59
N LEU A 6 -38.16 22.29 -23.55
CA LEU A 6 -36.84 21.66 -23.51
C LEU A 6 -35.61 22.57 -23.33
N THR A 7 -35.64 23.40 -22.29
CA THR A 7 -34.44 23.70 -21.50
C THR A 7 -34.47 22.81 -20.25
N LEU A 8 -34.43 21.49 -20.45
CA LEU A 8 -34.48 20.47 -19.40
C LEU A 8 -33.44 19.41 -19.81
N ILE A 9 -32.60 18.99 -18.86
CA ILE A 9 -31.48 18.03 -19.00
C ILE A 9 -30.13 18.68 -19.39
N VAL A 10 -29.55 19.48 -18.49
CA VAL A 10 -28.08 19.50 -18.28
C VAL A 10 -27.72 19.55 -16.78
N LEU A 11 -28.65 19.95 -15.89
CA LEU A 11 -28.33 20.16 -14.47
C LEU A 11 -28.47 18.92 -13.54
N PHE A 12 -28.78 17.73 -14.06
CA PHE A 12 -29.05 16.54 -13.22
C PHE A 12 -28.04 15.39 -13.37
N GLY A 13 -26.89 15.63 -14.03
CA GLY A 13 -25.89 14.59 -14.31
C GLY A 13 -24.56 14.72 -13.56
N PHE A 14 -24.46 15.57 -12.54
CA PHE A 14 -23.18 15.84 -11.84
C PHE A 14 -23.16 15.46 -10.36
N ILE A 15 -24.24 14.92 -9.79
CA ILE A 15 -24.31 14.59 -8.36
C ILE A 15 -24.02 13.10 -8.07
N ALA A 16 -23.99 12.22 -9.09
CA ALA A 16 -23.68 10.80 -8.91
C ALA A 16 -22.21 10.43 -9.22
N GLY A 17 -21.33 11.41 -9.40
CA GLY A 17 -19.89 11.19 -9.64
C GLY A 17 -19.05 11.12 -8.37
N GLY A 18 -19.65 11.31 -7.20
CA GLY A 18 -19.04 10.96 -5.92
C GLY A 18 -19.11 9.46 -5.74
N CYS A 19 -18.36 8.71 -6.54
CA CYS A 19 -17.91 7.37 -6.16
C CYS A 19 -17.11 7.58 -4.88
N GLY A 20 -17.79 7.62 -3.73
CA GLY A 20 -17.15 7.38 -2.46
C GLY A 20 -16.52 6.01 -2.61
N SER A 21 -15.21 5.97 -2.86
CA SER A 21 -14.43 4.80 -2.53
C SER A 21 -14.80 4.49 -1.09
N VAL A 22 -15.60 3.45 -0.90
CA VAL A 22 -15.80 2.88 0.42
C VAL A 22 -14.38 2.54 0.84
N GLU A 23 -13.83 3.34 1.74
CA GLU A 23 -12.51 3.12 2.30
C GLU A 23 -12.64 1.78 3.01
N GLU A 24 -12.03 0.76 2.43
CA GLU A 24 -12.11 -0.60 2.95
C GLU A 24 -11.50 -0.59 4.34
N GLU A 25 -12.27 -1.03 5.34
CA GLU A 25 -11.78 -1.10 6.71
C GLU A 25 -10.59 -2.06 6.75
N PRO A 26 -9.44 -1.65 7.33
CA PRO A 26 -8.26 -2.50 7.37
C PRO A 26 -8.57 -3.84 8.05
N PRO A 27 -8.12 -4.97 7.51
CA PRO A 27 -8.32 -6.27 8.14
C PRO A 27 -7.53 -6.38 9.45
N ASP A 28 -8.05 -7.16 10.41
CA ASP A 28 -7.30 -7.55 11.60
C ASP A 28 -6.33 -8.69 11.26
N LEU A 29 -5.20 -8.32 10.65
CA LEU A 29 -4.19 -9.28 10.21
C LEU A 29 -3.60 -10.09 11.36
N PHE A 30 -3.55 -9.55 12.58
CA PHE A 30 -3.04 -10.30 13.71
C PHE A 30 -4.01 -11.41 14.14
N ALA A 31 -5.32 -11.11 14.17
CA ALA A 31 -6.32 -12.14 14.41
C ALA A 31 -6.26 -13.24 13.34
N GLU A 32 -6.19 -12.88 12.05
CA GLU A 32 -6.06 -13.85 10.96
C GLU A 32 -4.78 -14.69 11.09
N TYR A 33 -3.66 -14.06 11.44
CA TYR A 33 -2.41 -14.77 11.70
C TYR A 33 -2.51 -15.73 12.88
N ALA A 34 -3.19 -15.36 13.97
CA ALA A 34 -3.36 -16.22 15.13
C ALA A 34 -4.26 -17.44 14.85
N GLU A 35 -5.13 -17.35 13.85
CA GLU A 35 -6.04 -18.42 13.45
C GLU A 35 -5.48 -19.34 12.35
N SER A 36 -4.55 -18.85 11.53
CA SER A 36 -3.98 -19.59 10.39
C SER A 36 -2.74 -20.41 10.76
N ALA A 37 -2.76 -21.72 10.54
CA ALA A 37 -1.54 -22.54 10.60
C ALA A 37 -0.70 -22.48 9.30
N ASP A 38 -1.27 -21.95 8.23
CA ASP A 38 -0.66 -21.88 6.91
C ASP A 38 -0.13 -20.46 6.68
N VAL A 39 1.01 -20.14 7.29
CA VAL A 39 1.72 -18.86 7.12
C VAL A 39 3.10 -19.11 6.51
N VAL A 40 3.38 -18.45 5.38
CA VAL A 40 4.66 -18.56 4.70
C VAL A 40 5.74 -17.87 5.53
N ASN A 41 6.88 -18.54 5.73
CA ASN A 41 8.00 -18.08 6.57
C ASN A 41 7.63 -17.79 8.03
N ASP A 42 6.63 -18.51 8.58
CA ASP A 42 6.20 -18.34 9.97
C ASP A 42 7.36 -18.56 10.97
N PRO A 43 7.69 -17.61 11.85
CA PRO A 43 8.65 -17.83 12.93
C PRO A 43 8.13 -18.76 14.03
N PHE A 44 6.82 -19.01 14.08
CA PHE A 44 6.14 -19.91 15.01
C PHE A 44 5.34 -20.98 14.23
N PRO A 45 6.02 -21.84 13.45
CA PRO A 45 5.31 -22.84 12.66
C PRO A 45 4.59 -23.85 13.57
N THR A 46 3.43 -24.31 13.12
CA THR A 46 2.64 -25.33 13.79
C THR A 46 2.04 -26.28 12.78
N ASP A 47 2.20 -27.59 13.01
CA ASP A 47 1.60 -28.63 12.17
C ASP A 47 0.10 -28.80 12.44
N SER A 48 -0.43 -28.18 13.50
CA SER A 48 -1.83 -28.26 13.90
C SER A 48 -2.54 -26.90 13.90
N CYS A 49 -3.82 -26.93 13.54
CA CYS A 49 -4.61 -25.73 13.30
C CYS A 49 -5.39 -25.24 14.53
N CYS A 50 -5.81 -23.97 14.45
CA CYS A 50 -6.79 -23.30 15.30
C CYS A 50 -6.41 -23.23 16.80
N ARG A 51 -6.77 -24.25 17.59
CA ARG A 51 -6.63 -24.21 19.05
C ARG A 51 -5.19 -24.41 19.48
N ASP A 52 -4.48 -25.32 18.81
CA ASP A 52 -3.10 -25.62 19.15
C ASP A 52 -2.19 -24.45 18.80
N ARG A 53 -2.45 -23.79 17.67
CA ARG A 53 -1.80 -22.52 17.30
C ARG A 53 -2.02 -21.45 18.37
N GLN A 54 -3.27 -21.21 18.76
CA GLN A 54 -3.57 -20.23 19.81
C GLN A 54 -2.87 -20.57 21.13
N ALA A 55 -2.82 -21.85 21.51
CA ALA A 55 -2.12 -22.31 22.71
C ALA A 55 -0.59 -22.12 22.59
N GLN A 56 -0.01 -22.37 21.41
CA GLN A 56 1.40 -22.14 21.11
C GLN A 56 1.73 -20.65 21.21
N LEU A 57 0.96 -19.78 20.56
CA LEU A 57 1.15 -18.33 20.62
C LEU A 57 0.98 -17.81 22.06
N ALA A 58 -0.02 -18.31 22.79
CA ALA A 58 -0.22 -17.97 24.21
C ALA A 58 0.93 -18.42 25.11
N SER A 59 1.70 -19.44 24.70
CA SER A 59 2.90 -19.88 25.45
C SER A 59 4.10 -18.93 25.30
N ILE A 60 4.12 -18.12 24.23
CA ILE A 60 5.11 -17.05 24.02
C ILE A 60 4.79 -15.87 24.94
N GLY A 61 3.50 -15.57 25.12
CA GLY A 61 3.01 -14.52 26.01
C GLY A 61 1.64 -14.01 25.57
N GLY A 62 1.32 -12.78 25.98
CA GLY A 62 0.15 -12.07 25.47
C GLY A 62 0.32 -11.63 24.00
N PRO A 63 -0.74 -11.07 23.38
CA PRO A 63 -0.69 -10.55 22.01
C PRO A 63 0.52 -9.66 21.73
N ASP A 64 0.84 -8.74 22.64
CA ASP A 64 1.97 -7.82 22.49
C ASP A 64 3.32 -8.53 22.45
N ALA A 65 3.49 -9.64 23.16
CA ALA A 65 4.74 -10.42 23.14
C ALA A 65 4.91 -11.14 21.79
N VAL A 66 3.82 -11.68 21.24
CA VAL A 66 3.82 -12.29 19.90
C VAL A 66 4.11 -11.23 18.84
N LEU A 67 3.42 -10.09 18.89
CA LEU A 67 3.64 -8.97 17.97
C LEU A 67 5.06 -8.42 18.06
N SER A 68 5.60 -8.25 19.28
CA SER A 68 6.99 -7.82 19.48
C SER A 68 7.98 -8.81 18.89
N SER A 69 7.71 -10.11 19.01
CA SER A 69 8.58 -11.13 18.42
C SER A 69 8.42 -11.26 16.90
N LEU A 70 7.25 -10.94 16.35
CA LEU A 70 6.95 -11.02 14.92
C LEU A 70 7.45 -9.79 14.16
N LEU A 71 7.19 -8.59 14.70
CA LEU A 71 7.41 -7.30 14.05
C LEU A 71 8.60 -6.53 14.63
N GLY A 72 9.19 -7.02 15.72
CA GLY A 72 10.34 -6.40 16.36
C GLY A 72 11.56 -6.38 15.45
N TYR A 73 12.60 -5.67 15.91
CA TYR A 73 13.87 -5.61 15.22
C TYR A 73 14.94 -6.39 15.99
N ARG A 74 15.89 -6.96 15.25
CA ARG A 74 17.06 -7.63 15.83
C ARG A 74 18.31 -7.16 15.12
N ARG A 75 19.34 -6.80 15.87
CA ARG A 75 20.63 -6.42 15.29
C ARG A 75 21.29 -7.62 14.62
N CYS A 76 21.63 -7.46 13.35
CA CYS A 76 22.43 -8.42 12.62
C CYS A 76 23.86 -8.44 13.18
N GLY A 77 24.36 -9.65 13.43
CA GLY A 77 25.60 -9.89 14.14
C GLY A 77 26.59 -10.69 13.30
N ARG A 78 27.88 -10.44 13.51
CA ARG A 78 28.97 -11.27 12.97
C ARG A 78 29.37 -12.42 13.90
N GLU A 79 28.69 -12.54 15.05
CA GLU A 79 28.91 -13.63 16.01
C GLU A 79 28.45 -14.95 15.41
N GLU A 80 29.11 -16.07 15.71
CA GLU A 80 28.74 -17.38 15.14
C GLU A 80 27.65 -18.08 15.98
N PRO A 81 26.54 -18.52 15.36
CA PRO A 81 26.19 -18.36 13.95
C PRO A 81 25.73 -16.91 13.63
N PRO A 82 26.10 -16.35 12.47
CA PRO A 82 25.74 -14.97 12.12
C PRO A 82 24.24 -14.79 12.16
N PHE A 83 23.80 -13.76 12.88
CA PHE A 83 22.41 -13.34 12.87
C PHE A 83 22.20 -12.46 11.63
N CYS A 84 21.20 -12.83 10.82
CA CYS A 84 20.91 -12.34 9.48
C CYS A 84 21.88 -12.83 8.39
N GLU A 85 21.39 -13.66 7.47
CA GLU A 85 22.10 -13.97 6.22
C GLU A 85 21.69 -12.98 5.12
N LEU A 86 22.40 -11.85 5.04
CA LEU A 86 22.20 -10.89 3.95
C LEU A 86 22.65 -11.51 2.60
N LYS A 87 21.75 -11.50 1.63
CA LYS A 87 22.05 -11.73 0.22
C LYS A 87 22.96 -10.62 -0.30
N SER A 88 23.64 -10.89 -1.42
CA SER A 88 24.59 -9.96 -2.02
C SER A 88 23.99 -8.59 -2.34
N SER A 89 22.73 -8.52 -2.79
CA SER A 89 22.06 -7.26 -3.12
C SER A 89 21.80 -6.41 -1.86
N GLN A 90 21.26 -7.02 -0.80
CA GLN A 90 21.01 -6.33 0.47
C GLN A 90 22.32 -5.85 1.11
N GLY A 91 23.34 -6.71 1.10
CA GLY A 91 24.67 -6.35 1.60
C GLY A 91 25.33 -5.23 0.78
N GLN A 92 25.08 -5.17 -0.53
CA GLN A 92 25.57 -4.08 -1.37
C GLN A 92 24.84 -2.77 -1.06
N ALA A 93 23.51 -2.78 -1.02
CA ALA A 93 22.72 -1.61 -0.67
C ALA A 93 23.07 -1.06 0.72
N ALA A 94 23.28 -1.94 1.71
CA ALA A 94 23.73 -1.54 3.05
C ALA A 94 25.12 -0.86 3.03
N ARG A 95 26.08 -1.40 2.26
CA ARG A 95 27.41 -0.81 2.11
C ARG A 95 27.39 0.52 1.36
N ASP A 96 26.55 0.63 0.33
CA ASP A 96 26.42 1.86 -0.45
C ASP A 96 25.86 3.01 0.40
N PHE A 97 24.97 2.70 1.35
CA PHE A 97 24.40 3.68 2.26
C PHE A 97 25.29 4.01 3.47
N ALA A 98 25.83 3.00 4.16
CA ALA A 98 26.46 3.17 5.48
C ALA A 98 27.93 2.68 5.57
N GLY A 99 28.48 2.15 4.47
CA GLY A 99 29.85 1.60 4.41
C GLY A 99 30.00 0.20 5.03
N ASP A 100 31.24 -0.26 5.17
CA ASP A 100 31.56 -1.64 5.61
C ASP A 100 31.24 -1.94 7.08
N ASN A 101 30.97 -0.90 7.87
CA ASN A 101 30.64 -1.00 9.30
C ASN A 101 29.17 -0.63 9.60
N ALA A 102 28.32 -0.66 8.57
CA ALA A 102 26.88 -0.43 8.71
C ALA A 102 26.27 -1.27 9.83
N ALA A 103 25.50 -0.64 10.71
CA ALA A 103 24.65 -1.38 11.64
C ALA A 103 23.39 -1.81 10.90
N VAL A 104 23.20 -3.11 10.75
CA VAL A 104 22.02 -3.68 10.07
C VAL A 104 21.14 -4.36 11.11
N TYR A 105 19.84 -4.21 10.96
CA TYR A 105 18.82 -4.83 11.80
C TYR A 105 17.83 -5.55 10.89
N GLU A 106 17.44 -6.79 11.21
CA GLU A 106 16.28 -7.43 10.60
C GLU A 106 14.99 -6.98 11.29
N ARG A 107 13.91 -6.84 10.54
CA ARG A 107 12.57 -6.53 11.05
C ARG A 107 11.54 -7.33 10.27
N GLY A 108 10.61 -7.98 10.97
CA GLY A 108 9.50 -8.67 10.33
C GLY A 108 8.36 -7.72 9.96
N ILE A 109 7.67 -8.02 8.87
CA ILE A 109 6.33 -7.52 8.57
C ILE A 109 5.43 -8.71 8.27
N LEU A 110 4.16 -8.61 8.64
CA LEU A 110 3.16 -9.61 8.26
C LEU A 110 2.40 -9.09 7.05
N VAL A 111 2.37 -9.88 5.98
CA VAL A 111 1.69 -9.55 4.72
C VAL A 111 0.54 -10.50 4.52
N LYS A 112 -0.59 -9.96 4.08
CA LYS A 112 -1.69 -10.72 3.48
C LYS A 112 -1.75 -10.37 2.01
N ASP A 113 -1.49 -11.35 1.15
CA ASP A 113 -1.69 -11.16 -0.27
C ASP A 113 -3.19 -11.06 -0.61
N ARG A 114 -3.50 -10.50 -1.77
CA ARG A 114 -4.88 -10.42 -2.26
C ARG A 114 -5.57 -11.78 -2.47
N ASP A 115 -4.81 -12.87 -2.57
CA ASP A 115 -5.31 -14.24 -2.73
C ASP A 115 -5.63 -14.87 -1.35
N GLY A 116 -5.34 -14.16 -0.25
CA GLY A 116 -5.64 -14.52 1.13
C GLY A 116 -4.50 -15.23 1.87
N VAL A 117 -3.33 -15.40 1.24
CA VAL A 117 -2.17 -16.07 1.85
C VAL A 117 -1.46 -15.10 2.78
N LEU A 118 -1.13 -15.58 3.98
CA LEU A 118 -0.32 -14.86 4.94
C LEU A 118 1.16 -15.22 4.77
N GLU A 119 2.02 -14.21 4.79
CA GLU A 119 3.47 -14.34 4.70
C GLU A 119 4.14 -13.42 5.71
N VAL A 120 5.12 -13.94 6.45
CA VAL A 120 6.05 -13.11 7.23
C VAL A 120 7.22 -12.75 6.34
N MET A 121 7.33 -11.48 5.98
CA MET A 121 8.46 -10.98 5.20
C MET A 121 9.49 -10.32 6.10
N THR A 122 10.76 -10.44 5.74
CA THR A 122 11.86 -9.75 6.40
C THR A 122 12.26 -8.50 5.62
N LEU A 123 12.30 -7.37 6.32
CA LEU A 123 12.95 -6.14 5.89
C LEU A 123 14.24 -5.96 6.68
N TYR A 124 15.15 -5.15 6.15
CA TYR A 124 16.37 -4.75 6.83
C TYR A 124 16.38 -3.24 7.05
N VAL A 125 16.75 -2.82 8.25
CA VAL A 125 16.99 -1.41 8.58
C VAL A 125 18.49 -1.23 8.69
N VAL A 126 19.05 -0.29 7.95
CA VAL A 126 20.47 0.06 8.00
C VAL A 126 20.61 1.43 8.62
N GLU A 127 21.47 1.55 9.64
CA GLU A 127 21.81 2.82 10.28
C GLU A 127 23.26 3.20 9.93
N ASN A 128 23.45 4.42 9.43
CA ASN A 128 24.77 4.96 9.14
C ASN A 128 25.41 5.59 10.40
N ASN A 129 26.66 6.06 10.28
CA ASN A 129 27.37 6.66 11.43
C ASN A 129 26.80 8.02 11.88
N GLU A 130 25.91 8.62 11.08
CA GLU A 130 25.22 9.88 11.38
C GLU A 130 23.86 9.64 12.06
N GLY A 131 23.45 8.37 12.22
CA GLY A 131 22.17 7.97 12.80
C GLY A 131 21.01 8.02 11.82
N GLU A 132 21.27 8.27 10.53
CA GLU A 132 20.26 8.17 9.48
C GLU A 132 19.98 6.70 9.16
N ARG A 133 18.73 6.42 8.78
CA ARG A 133 18.25 5.05 8.59
C ARG A 133 17.65 4.85 7.21
N LEU A 134 17.92 3.68 6.65
CA LEU A 134 17.44 3.23 5.35
C LEU A 134 16.72 1.90 5.51
N LEU A 135 15.56 1.77 4.89
CA LEU A 135 14.86 0.48 4.80
C LEU A 135 15.31 -0.24 3.52
N ILE A 136 15.53 -1.55 3.61
CA ILE A 136 15.94 -2.41 2.49
C ILE A 136 15.03 -3.64 2.49
N ASP A 137 14.49 -4.00 1.33
CA ASP A 137 13.68 -5.22 1.21
C ASP A 137 14.52 -6.47 0.89
N TRP A 138 13.84 -7.61 0.75
CA TRP A 138 14.47 -8.88 0.44
C TRP A 138 15.11 -8.94 -0.97
N LEU A 139 14.76 -8.02 -1.89
CA LEU A 139 15.40 -7.89 -3.20
C LEU A 139 16.66 -7.01 -3.15
N GLY A 140 16.81 -6.20 -2.09
CA GLY A 140 17.88 -5.21 -1.96
C GLY A 140 17.48 -3.83 -2.48
N GLU A 141 16.21 -3.61 -2.78
CA GLU A 141 15.68 -2.28 -3.09
C GLU A 141 15.62 -1.46 -1.80
N THR A 142 15.83 -0.15 -1.93
CA THR A 142 16.03 0.77 -0.80
C THR A 142 14.91 1.80 -0.71
N TYR A 143 14.49 2.14 0.51
CA TYR A 143 13.41 3.08 0.76
C TYR A 143 13.80 4.06 1.87
N ASP A 144 14.06 5.32 1.50
CA ASP A 144 14.64 6.34 2.38
C ASP A 144 13.58 7.04 3.26
N SER A 145 12.34 7.05 2.80
CA SER A 145 11.21 7.69 3.49
C SER A 145 10.31 6.66 4.17
N GLY A 146 10.88 5.51 4.56
CA GLY A 146 10.24 4.49 5.36
C GLY A 146 9.03 3.83 4.68
N LEU A 147 7.93 3.71 5.44
CA LEU A 147 6.75 2.94 5.02
C LEU A 147 6.08 3.50 3.77
N ALA A 148 5.98 4.83 3.66
CA ALA A 148 5.30 5.48 2.54
C ALA A 148 6.02 5.24 1.20
N ASP A 149 7.36 5.30 1.22
CA ASP A 149 8.19 5.03 0.05
C ASP A 149 8.14 3.54 -0.32
N PHE A 150 8.23 2.65 0.68
CA PHE A 150 8.02 1.22 0.49
C PHE A 150 6.67 0.94 -0.19
N GLN A 151 5.55 1.45 0.34
CA GLN A 151 4.23 1.25 -0.23
C GLN A 151 4.09 1.79 -1.67
N ALA A 152 4.80 2.87 -2.02
CA ALA A 152 4.72 3.46 -3.35
C ALA A 152 5.55 2.69 -4.38
N ASN A 153 6.74 2.23 -3.99
CA ASN A 153 7.79 1.83 -4.93
C ASN A 153 8.19 0.36 -4.86
N ASN A 154 7.72 -0.41 -3.86
CA ASN A 154 8.11 -1.81 -3.76
C ASN A 154 7.69 -2.63 -4.99
N GLY A 155 8.60 -3.51 -5.45
CA GLY A 155 8.40 -4.34 -6.63
C GLY A 155 7.63 -5.63 -6.37
N TYR A 156 7.39 -5.98 -5.10
CA TYR A 156 6.87 -7.28 -4.69
C TYR A 156 5.35 -7.27 -4.48
N LEU A 157 4.88 -6.36 -3.63
CA LEU A 157 3.48 -6.24 -3.26
C LEU A 157 2.68 -5.62 -4.41
N ARG A 158 1.38 -5.91 -4.38
CA ARG A 158 0.41 -5.53 -5.38
C ARG A 158 -0.71 -4.72 -4.73
N GLU A 159 -1.48 -4.06 -5.58
CA GLU A 159 -2.73 -3.44 -5.15
C GLU A 159 -3.69 -4.53 -4.64
N GLY A 160 -4.23 -4.32 -3.43
CA GLY A 160 -5.09 -5.28 -2.72
C GLY A 160 -4.37 -6.10 -1.63
N ASP A 161 -3.03 -6.10 -1.62
CA ASP A 161 -2.28 -6.71 -0.51
C ASP A 161 -2.36 -5.80 0.73
N TRP A 162 -2.25 -6.37 1.91
CA TRP A 162 -2.24 -5.67 3.20
C TRP A 162 -0.98 -6.02 4.00
N ILE A 163 -0.49 -5.07 4.79
CA ILE A 163 0.66 -5.26 5.65
C ILE A 163 0.35 -4.83 7.09
N LEU A 164 0.76 -5.63 8.05
CA LEU A 164 0.81 -5.30 9.47
C LEU A 164 2.29 -5.09 9.83
N THR A 165 2.61 -3.89 10.28
CA THR A 165 3.98 -3.44 10.56
C THR A 165 3.96 -2.35 11.63
N VAL A 166 5.13 -1.96 12.12
CA VAL A 166 5.24 -0.67 12.81
C VAL A 166 5.09 0.48 11.83
N LYS A 167 4.52 1.60 12.28
CA LYS A 167 4.22 2.80 11.49
C LYS A 167 5.46 3.39 10.82
N GLU A 168 6.57 3.42 11.55
CA GLU A 168 7.87 3.84 11.06
C GLU A 168 8.83 2.63 11.10
N PRO A 169 8.92 1.82 10.03
CA PRO A 169 9.71 0.58 10.03
C PRO A 169 11.21 0.81 10.20
N THR A 170 11.69 2.03 9.98
CA THR A 170 13.08 2.43 10.27
C THR A 170 13.30 2.80 11.74
N GLU A 171 12.25 3.02 12.54
CA GLU A 171 12.40 3.32 13.97
C GLU A 171 12.88 2.06 14.71
N LEU A 172 13.92 2.19 15.54
CA LEU A 172 14.46 1.09 16.35
C LEU A 172 14.00 1.27 17.81
N SER A 173 12.68 1.22 18.00
CA SER A 173 12.01 1.34 19.30
C SER A 173 11.14 0.12 19.57
N ASP A 174 11.11 -0.32 20.82
CA ASP A 174 10.25 -1.43 21.28
C ASP A 174 8.82 -0.95 21.56
N GLU A 175 8.59 0.37 21.61
CA GLU A 175 7.28 1.01 21.88
C GLU A 175 6.61 1.55 20.60
N ALA A 176 7.06 1.09 19.42
CA ALA A 176 6.57 1.60 18.14
C ALA A 176 5.09 1.28 17.90
N GLU A 177 4.34 2.25 17.33
CA GLU A 177 2.94 2.09 16.97
C GLU A 177 2.78 1.04 15.86
N ILE A 178 1.95 0.02 16.07
CA ILE A 178 1.64 -1.01 15.06
C ILE A 178 0.42 -0.57 14.25
N VAL A 179 0.50 -0.71 12.92
CA VAL A 179 -0.53 -0.31 11.98
C VAL A 179 -0.77 -1.39 10.92
N THR A 180 -2.02 -1.50 10.47
CA THR A 180 -2.38 -2.25 9.25
C THR A 180 -2.61 -1.25 8.12
N VAL A 181 -1.86 -1.39 7.02
CA VAL A 181 -1.95 -0.49 5.86
C VAL A 181 -1.94 -1.28 4.55
N PRO A 182 -2.36 -0.70 3.42
CA PRO A 182 -2.23 -1.35 2.12
C PRO A 182 -0.76 -1.63 1.79
N GLY A 183 -0.45 -2.79 1.21
CA GLY A 183 0.91 -3.15 0.80
C GLY A 183 1.43 -2.34 -0.39
N LYS A 184 0.52 -1.83 -1.22
CA LYS A 184 0.86 -0.96 -2.35
C LYS A 184 -0.12 0.18 -2.49
N THR A 185 0.41 1.40 -2.59
CA THR A 185 -0.41 2.58 -2.90
C THR A 185 -0.45 2.80 -4.41
N THR A 186 -1.65 3.05 -4.95
CA THR A 186 -1.77 3.50 -6.34
C THR A 186 -1.10 4.86 -6.47
N ALA A 187 -0.14 4.99 -7.39
CA ALA A 187 0.60 6.24 -7.56
C ALA A 187 -0.35 7.43 -7.77
N THR A 188 -0.19 8.49 -6.97
CA THR A 188 -1.10 9.64 -6.93
C THR A 188 -1.32 10.28 -8.31
N TRP A 189 -0.31 10.27 -9.18
CA TRP A 189 -0.42 10.81 -10.55
C TRP A 189 -1.44 10.04 -11.41
N ILE A 190 -1.65 8.74 -11.17
CA ILE A 190 -2.65 7.94 -11.90
C ILE A 190 -4.06 8.45 -11.55
N ARG A 191 -4.32 8.78 -10.28
CA ARG A 191 -5.59 9.39 -9.86
C ARG A 191 -5.81 10.75 -10.53
N TRP A 192 -4.76 11.57 -10.62
CA TRP A 192 -4.81 12.84 -11.34
C TRP A 192 -5.03 12.66 -12.85
N ALA A 193 -4.35 11.70 -13.48
CA ALA A 193 -4.49 11.41 -14.90
C ALA A 193 -5.91 10.95 -15.25
N ILE A 194 -6.52 10.09 -14.41
CA ILE A 194 -7.93 9.69 -14.54
C ILE A 194 -8.83 10.91 -14.41
N GLY A 195 -8.62 11.77 -13.40
CA GLY A 195 -9.37 13.00 -13.21
C GLY A 195 -9.32 13.95 -14.42
N ILE A 196 -8.11 14.18 -14.96
CA ILE A 196 -7.90 15.01 -16.16
C ILE A 196 -8.56 14.38 -17.39
N GLY A 197 -8.43 13.06 -17.57
CA GLY A 197 -9.04 12.34 -18.68
C GLY A 197 -10.57 12.47 -18.69
N ILE A 198 -11.20 12.30 -17.52
CA ILE A 198 -12.65 12.47 -17.36
C ILE A 198 -13.06 13.92 -17.66
N ALA A 199 -12.34 14.91 -17.10
CA ALA A 199 -12.64 16.32 -17.34
C ALA A 199 -12.54 16.70 -18.83
N ALA A 200 -11.52 16.20 -19.53
CA ALA A 200 -11.33 16.43 -20.95
C ALA A 200 -12.45 15.80 -21.79
N ALA A 201 -12.88 14.58 -21.45
CA ALA A 201 -14.00 13.91 -22.13
C ALA A 201 -15.31 14.69 -21.97
N VAL A 202 -15.61 15.17 -20.75
CA VAL A 202 -16.80 15.99 -20.48
C VAL A 202 -16.74 17.30 -21.28
N ALA A 203 -15.58 17.97 -21.32
CA ALA A 203 -15.40 19.19 -22.10
C ALA A 203 -15.62 18.95 -23.60
N ALA A 204 -15.09 17.86 -24.16
CA ALA A 204 -15.27 17.51 -25.57
C ALA A 204 -16.76 17.25 -25.92
N ILE A 205 -17.47 16.51 -25.06
CA ILE A 205 -18.91 16.27 -25.23
C ILE A 205 -19.68 17.59 -25.20
N ALA A 206 -19.38 18.48 -24.25
CA ALA A 206 -20.01 19.79 -24.16
C ALA A 206 -19.80 20.63 -25.44
N VAL A 207 -18.57 20.63 -25.99
CA VAL A 207 -18.26 21.31 -27.26
C VAL A 207 -19.07 20.72 -28.42
N ILE A 208 -19.12 19.39 -28.55
CA ILE A 208 -19.88 18.71 -29.61
C ILE A 208 -21.37 19.08 -29.53
N VAL A 209 -21.94 19.10 -28.33
CA VAL A 209 -23.35 19.48 -28.10
C VAL A 209 -23.59 20.94 -28.52
N VAL A 210 -22.72 21.87 -28.11
CA VAL A 210 -22.84 23.30 -28.47
C VAL A 210 -22.75 23.51 -29.98
N VAL A 211 -21.80 22.84 -30.65
CA VAL A 211 -21.63 22.93 -32.11
C VAL A 211 -22.86 22.38 -32.84
N ARG A 212 -23.38 21.22 -32.42
CA ARG A 212 -24.61 20.63 -32.98
C ARG A 212 -25.81 21.57 -32.82
N ILE A 213 -26.00 22.15 -31.63
CA ILE A 213 -27.10 23.10 -31.38
C ILE A 213 -26.99 24.33 -32.28
N ARG A 214 -25.77 24.89 -32.44
CA ARG A 214 -25.54 26.05 -33.32
C ARG A 214 -25.84 25.72 -34.78
N TYR A 215 -25.39 24.56 -35.26
CA TYR A 215 -25.65 24.09 -36.63
C TYR A 215 -27.15 23.92 -36.93
N PHE A 216 -27.92 23.34 -36.00
CA PHE A 216 -29.36 23.20 -36.19
C PHE A 216 -30.11 24.54 -36.14
N ARG A 217 -29.60 25.54 -35.41
CA ARG A 217 -30.20 26.89 -35.38
C ARG A 217 -29.97 27.66 -36.68
N SER A 218 -28.81 27.51 -37.33
CA SER A 218 -28.55 28.18 -38.61
C SER A 218 -29.43 27.65 -39.74
N MET A 219 -29.81 26.37 -39.72
CA MET A 219 -30.71 25.78 -40.72
C MET A 219 -32.20 26.13 -40.55
N ARG A 220 -32.60 26.76 -39.44
CA ARG A 220 -33.99 27.16 -39.19
C ARG A 220 -34.30 28.62 -39.55
N ARG A 221 -33.44 29.34 -40.27
CA ARG A 221 -33.84 30.64 -40.84
C ARG A 221 -34.87 30.36 -41.94
N PRO A 222 -36.14 30.77 -41.78
CA PRO A 222 -37.09 30.71 -42.87
C PRO A 222 -36.65 31.72 -43.92
N GLU A 223 -36.63 31.30 -45.19
CA GLU A 223 -36.59 32.24 -46.30
C GLU A 223 -37.85 33.12 -46.20
N GLU A 224 -37.64 34.41 -46.00
CA GLU A 224 -38.70 35.40 -45.92
C GLU A 224 -39.30 35.55 -47.33
N PRO A 225 -40.60 35.25 -47.55
CA PRO A 225 -41.20 35.34 -48.87
C PRO A 225 -41.36 36.81 -49.25
N SER A 226 -40.72 37.19 -50.36
CA SER A 226 -40.84 38.50 -51.03
C SER A 226 -42.16 38.67 -51.75
#